data_AF-A0A7G2K060-F1
#
_entry.id   AF-A0A7G2K060-F1
#
_cell.length_a   1.000
_cell.length_b   1.000
_cell.length_c   1.000
_cell.angle_alpha   90.00
_cell.angle_beta   90.00
_cell.angle_gamma   90.00
#
_symmetry.space_group_name_H-M   'P 1'
#
loop_
_entity.id
_entity.type
_entity.pdbx_description
1 polymer ?
#
loop_
_entity_poly.entity_id
_entity_poly.type
_entity_poly.pdbx_seq_one_letter_code
_entity_poly.pdbx_strand_id
1 'polypeptide(L)' 'MLWKKTFTLKNLNQLCTNSAVSHLGIEISAFGEDWIEATMPVDHRTMQPFGLLHGGVSVALAETIL' A
#
# COMPACT_ATOMS: atom_id res chain seq x y z
N MET A 1 -17.70 11.88 7.71
CA MET A 1 -16.50 12.02 6.87
C MET A 1 -15.26 12.18 7.74
N LEU A 2 -14.37 11.18 7.73
CA LEU A 2 -13.16 11.13 8.59
C LEU A 2 -12.03 12.04 8.07
N TRP A 3 -11.99 12.25 6.75
CA TRP A 3 -10.93 12.99 6.07
C TRP A 3 -10.97 14.50 6.35
N LYS A 4 -9.82 15.06 6.77
CA LYS A 4 -9.63 16.51 6.93
C LYS A 4 -8.95 17.17 5.74
N LYS A 5 -8.47 16.38 4.77
CA LYS A 5 -7.79 16.82 3.56
C LYS A 5 -8.48 16.23 2.34
N THR A 6 -8.56 17.00 1.27
CA THR A 6 -8.99 16.52 -0.04
C THR A 6 -7.83 15.84 -0.75
N PHE A 7 -8.07 14.67 -1.33
CA PHE A 7 -7.08 13.93 -2.10
C PHE A 7 -7.75 13.15 -3.23
N THR A 8 -6.92 12.65 -4.15
CA THR A 8 -7.33 11.68 -5.17
C THR A 8 -6.40 10.48 -5.10
N LEU A 9 -6.86 9.29 -5.50
CA LEU A 9 -6.02 8.09 -5.58
C LEU A 9 -4.74 8.36 -6.39
N LYS A 10 -4.87 9.09 -7.50
CA LYS A 10 -3.74 9.48 -8.34
C LYS A 10 -2.70 10.30 -7.57
N ASN A 11 -3.13 11.30 -6.80
CA ASN A 11 -2.18 12.12 -6.04
C ASN A 11 -1.53 11.36 -4.89
N LEU A 12 -2.26 10.46 -4.22
CA LEU A 12 -1.70 9.60 -3.18
C LEU A 12 -0.64 8.66 -3.74
N ASN A 13 -0.94 7.94 -4.83
CA ASN A 13 0.02 7.06 -5.48
C ASN A 13 1.23 7.83 -6.03
N GLN A 14 1.04 9.06 -6.53
CA GLN A 14 2.15 9.91 -6.97
C GLN A 14 3.09 10.31 -5.82
N LEU A 15 2.54 10.58 -4.63
CA LEU A 15 3.34 10.88 -3.43
C LEU A 15 4.21 9.69 -3.00
N CYS A 16 3.76 8.47 -3.26
CA CYS A 16 4.46 7.23 -2.94
C CYS A 16 5.55 6.84 -3.96
N THR A 17 5.69 7.56 -5.07
CA THR A 17 6.68 7.23 -6.10
C THR A 17 8.12 7.33 -5.57
N ASN A 18 8.98 6.43 -6.05
CA ASN A 18 10.40 6.35 -5.66
C ASN A 18 10.61 6.16 -4.14
N SER A 19 9.74 5.37 -3.51
CA SER A 19 9.81 5.00 -2.10
C SER A 19 9.66 3.48 -1.91
N ALA A 20 9.77 3.01 -0.67
CA ALA A 20 9.51 1.60 -0.30
C ALA A 20 8.13 1.12 -0.77
N VAL A 21 7.11 1.99 -0.72
CA VAL A 21 5.74 1.70 -1.18
C VAL A 21 5.76 1.29 -2.65
N SER A 22 6.33 2.15 -3.51
CA SER A 22 6.42 1.86 -4.94
C SER A 22 7.35 0.69 -5.27
N HIS A 23 8.40 0.47 -4.48
CA HIS A 23 9.33 -0.64 -4.66
C HIS A 23 8.67 -2.00 -4.42
N LEU A 24 7.80 -2.08 -3.39
CA LEU A 24 7.00 -3.26 -3.07
C LEU A 24 5.78 -3.42 -3.98
N GLY A 25 5.52 -2.47 -4.89
CA GLY A 25 4.36 -2.48 -5.77
C GLY A 25 3.04 -2.25 -5.04
N ILE A 26 3.08 -1.54 -3.90
CA ILE A 26 1.87 -1.15 -3.17
C ILE A 26 1.17 -0.03 -3.94
N GLU A 27 -0.14 -0.16 -4.12
CA GLU A 27 -1.01 0.83 -4.75
C GLU A 27 -2.20 1.15 -3.83
N ILE A 28 -2.42 2.44 -3.54
CA ILE A 28 -3.65 2.90 -2.91
C ILE A 28 -4.79 2.74 -3.92
N SER A 29 -5.73 1.86 -3.61
CA SER A 29 -6.66 1.29 -4.59
C SER A 29 -8.09 1.80 -4.45
N ALA A 30 -8.52 2.12 -3.22
CA ALA A 30 -9.85 2.66 -2.95
C ALA A 30 -9.90 3.40 -1.60
N PHE A 31 -10.93 4.22 -1.42
CA PHE A 31 -11.27 4.82 -0.13
C PHE A 31 -12.77 5.12 -0.06
N GLY A 32 -13.33 5.10 1.15
CA GLY A 32 -14.70 5.48 1.45
C GLY A 32 -14.78 6.67 2.40
N GLU A 33 -15.89 6.83 3.11
CA GLU A 33 -16.07 7.95 4.04
C GLU A 33 -15.22 7.84 5.32
N ASP A 34 -14.85 6.61 5.69
CA ASP A 34 -14.21 6.23 6.94
C ASP A 34 -13.17 5.08 6.78
N TRP A 35 -12.82 4.71 5.55
CA TRP A 35 -11.85 3.65 5.27
C TRP A 35 -10.96 3.96 4.06
N ILE A 36 -9.77 3.38 4.01
CA ILE A 36 -8.84 3.41 2.87
C ILE A 36 -8.25 2.02 2.65
N GLU A 37 -8.01 1.66 1.39
CA GLU A 37 -7.51 0.36 0.99
C GLU A 37 -6.30 0.48 0.06
N ALA A 38 -5.36 -0.44 0.20
CA ALA A 38 -4.23 -0.60 -0.69
C ALA A 38 -4.03 -2.07 -1.06
N THR A 39 -3.57 -2.31 -2.29
CA THR A 39 -3.22 -3.64 -2.78
C THR A 39 -1.72 -3.78 -2.95
N MET A 40 -1.21 -5.01 -2.82
CA MET A 40 0.21 -5.32 -3.02
C MET A 40 0.33 -6.69 -3.70
N PRO A 41 1.18 -6.83 -4.74
CA PRO A 41 1.37 -8.11 -5.41
C PRO A 41 2.08 -9.11 -4.50
N VAL A 42 1.82 -10.40 -4.72
CA VAL A 42 2.58 -11.51 -4.12
C VAL A 42 3.50 -12.09 -5.19
N ASP A 43 4.75 -11.60 -5.22
CA ASP A 43 5.78 -12.03 -6.17
C ASP A 43 7.17 -11.99 -5.53
N HIS A 44 8.23 -12.20 -6.31
CA HIS A 44 9.62 -12.23 -5.84
C HIS A 44 10.05 -11.02 -4.96
N ARG A 45 9.36 -9.88 -5.05
CA ARG A 45 9.62 -8.68 -4.23
C ARG A 45 9.02 -8.77 -2.82
N THR A 46 7.97 -9.56 -2.65
CA THR A 46 7.12 -9.58 -1.44
C THR A 46 6.98 -10.98 -0.84
N MET A 47 7.56 -12.00 -1.46
CA MET A 47 7.58 -13.38 -0.97
C MET A 47 8.79 -13.65 -0.07
N GLN A 48 8.59 -14.51 0.93
CA GLN A 48 9.69 -15.10 1.69
C GLN A 48 10.40 -16.20 0.87
N PRO A 49 11.62 -16.64 1.24
CA PRO A 49 12.39 -17.63 0.49
C PRO A 49 11.69 -18.96 0.21
N PHE A 50 10.66 -19.31 0.99
CA PHE A 50 9.85 -20.52 0.82
C PHE A 50 8.61 -20.34 -0.07
N GLY A 51 8.49 -19.22 -0.78
CA GLY A 51 7.43 -19.01 -1.77
C GLY A 51 6.06 -18.70 -1.18
N LEU A 52 6.01 -18.18 0.04
CA LEU A 52 4.79 -17.63 0.65
C LEU A 52 4.90 -16.10 0.73
N LEU A 53 3.78 -15.40 0.94
CA LEU A 53 3.83 -13.97 1.27
C LEU A 53 4.70 -13.76 2.54
N HIS A 54 5.63 -12.80 2.46
CA HIS A 54 6.51 -12.48 3.58
C HIS A 54 5.73 -11.72 4.67
N GLY A 55 5.64 -12.28 5.87
CA GLY A 55 4.85 -11.68 6.96
C GLY A 55 5.26 -10.24 7.30
N GLY A 56 6.56 -9.95 7.31
CA GLY A 56 7.05 -8.58 7.52
C GLY A 56 6.67 -7.60 6.40
N VAL A 57 6.43 -8.08 5.18
CA VAL A 57 5.98 -7.24 4.06
C VAL A 57 4.47 -6.99 4.17
N SER A 58 3.69 -7.95 4.67
CA SER A 58 2.30 -7.70 5.07
C SER A 58 2.19 -6.62 6.14
N VAL A 59 3.10 -6.61 7.13
CA VAL A 59 3.17 -5.56 8.15
C VAL A 59 3.55 -4.22 7.53
N ALA A 60 4.51 -4.18 6.60
CA ALA A 60 4.87 -2.95 5.88
C ALA A 60 3.69 -2.36 5.09
N LEU A 61 2.87 -3.21 4.45
CA LEU A 61 1.62 -2.77 3.81
C LEU A 61 0.64 -2.19 4.84
N ALA A 62 0.42 -2.89 5.95
CA ALA A 62 -0.47 -2.42 7.02
C ALA A 62 -0.02 -1.07 7.60
N GLU A 63 1.29 -0.88 7.80
CA GLU A 63 1.86 0.39 8.30
C GLU A 63 1.83 1.51 7.26
N THR A 64 1.84 1.18 5.97
CA THR A 64 1.70 2.18 4.90
C THR A 64 0.29 2.79 4.85
N ILE A 65 -0.75 2.06 5.28
CA ILE A 65 -2.15 2.52 5.26
C ILE A 65 -2.67 3.00 6.61
N LEU A 66 -1.83 3.01 7.65
CA LEU A 66 -2.14 3.53 8.99
C LEU A 66 -2.16 5.07 9.00
#